data_AF-A0AA92YFK1-F1
#
_entry.id   AF-A0AA92YFK1-F1
#
_cell.length_a   1.000
_cell.length_b   1.000
_cell.length_c   1.000
_cell.angle_alpha   90.00
_cell.angle_beta   90.00
_cell.angle_gamma   90.00
#
_symmetry.space_group_name_H-M   'P 1'
#
loop_
_entity.id
_entity.type
_entity.pdbx_description
1 polymer ?
#
loop_
_entity_poly.entity_id
_entity_poly.type
_entity_poly.pdbx_seq_one_letter_code
_entity_poly.pdbx_strand_id
1 'polypeptide(L)'
;MLSSYSKEDTIKPFTPNSVVMKKSIVTLFGLFCVTFSVAQNNVQIDGRLKPHLDKFFEYCKKYNIEYYDKLFELKNIDIVDTLTVSPKGSTLGMLTRDKNNKVENIVINWVALLDEEILKVVAFHEFAHYFLEYKKHICDDCGKIMAVVNSSYFDIVKDWDNQVKTLFLDSPLYKRRKTVAYTNSYSRPDHLAN
;
A
#
# COMPACT_ATOMS: atom_id res chain seq x y z
N MET A 1 -98.34 43.85 -36.47
CA MET A 1 -96.93 44.18 -36.23
C MET A 1 -96.14 42.87 -36.33
N LEU A 2 -95.64 42.58 -37.55
CA LEU A 2 -94.21 42.44 -37.88
C LEU A 2 -93.53 41.31 -37.10
N SER A 3 -93.41 40.10 -37.68
CA SER A 3 -92.31 39.63 -38.58
C SER A 3 -91.23 38.91 -37.74
N SER A 4 -91.29 37.59 -37.57
CA SER A 4 -90.84 36.51 -38.45
C SER A 4 -89.31 36.27 -38.45
N TYR A 5 -88.93 35.14 -37.86
CA TYR A 5 -88.00 34.12 -38.39
C TYR A 5 -86.49 34.42 -38.59
N SER A 6 -85.69 33.52 -37.99
CA SER A 6 -84.65 32.68 -38.65
C SER A 6 -83.15 33.06 -38.60
N LYS A 7 -82.39 32.10 -38.04
CA LYS A 7 -81.22 31.37 -38.59
C LYS A 7 -79.86 32.03 -38.87
N GLU A 8 -78.86 31.22 -38.47
CA GLU A 8 -77.62 30.80 -39.16
C GLU A 8 -76.40 31.75 -39.24
N ASP A 9 -75.30 31.24 -38.66
CA ASP A 9 -73.94 31.06 -39.20
C ASP A 9 -73.33 32.09 -40.17
N THR A 10 -72.10 32.56 -39.89
CA THR A 10 -70.88 32.30 -40.73
C THR A 10 -69.59 33.06 -40.28
N ILE A 11 -68.50 32.30 -40.14
CA ILE A 11 -67.11 32.41 -40.71
C ILE A 11 -66.17 33.65 -40.44
N LYS A 12 -65.07 33.33 -39.71
CA LYS A 12 -63.60 33.71 -39.69
C LYS A 12 -63.00 34.87 -40.54
N PRO A 13 -61.90 35.51 -40.06
CA PRO A 13 -60.53 35.19 -40.57
C PRO A 13 -59.39 35.27 -39.51
N PHE A 14 -58.42 34.35 -39.50
CA PHE A 14 -57.02 34.41 -40.01
C PHE A 14 -55.94 34.92 -39.02
N THR A 15 -54.85 34.15 -38.91
CA THR A 15 -53.73 34.16 -37.94
C THR A 15 -52.68 35.28 -38.16
N PRO A 16 -51.74 35.48 -37.22
CA PRO A 16 -50.40 34.93 -37.49
C PRO A 16 -49.69 34.28 -36.28
N ASN A 17 -48.78 33.39 -36.65
CA ASN A 17 -47.87 32.61 -35.84
C ASN A 17 -47.00 33.44 -34.87
N SER A 18 -46.80 32.93 -33.66
CA SER A 18 -45.52 33.11 -32.95
C SER A 18 -45.10 31.80 -32.29
N VAL A 19 -44.15 31.14 -32.93
CA VAL A 19 -43.39 30.02 -32.37
C VAL A 19 -42.61 30.54 -31.16
N VAL A 20 -42.81 29.95 -29.97
CA VAL A 20 -41.87 30.08 -28.86
C VAL A 20 -41.54 28.69 -28.33
N MET A 21 -40.26 28.35 -28.45
CA MET A 21 -39.65 27.08 -28.07
C MET A 21 -39.49 26.93 -26.55
N LYS A 22 -39.66 25.67 -26.12
CA LYS A 22 -38.88 24.92 -25.11
C LYS A 22 -38.82 25.45 -23.68
N LYS A 23 -39.38 24.66 -22.76
CA LYS A 23 -38.64 24.17 -21.58
C LYS A 23 -39.05 22.73 -21.28
N SER A 24 -38.26 21.78 -21.78
CA SER A 24 -38.27 20.40 -21.31
C SER A 24 -37.74 20.39 -19.88
N ILE A 25 -38.60 20.07 -18.91
CA ILE A 25 -38.18 19.80 -17.53
C ILE A 25 -37.54 18.41 -17.55
N VAL A 26 -36.21 18.40 -17.63
CA VAL A 26 -35.39 17.19 -17.55
C VAL A 26 -35.40 16.69 -16.11
N THR A 27 -35.89 15.47 -15.94
CA THR A 27 -35.72 14.61 -14.76
C THR A 27 -34.24 14.47 -14.43
N LEU A 28 -33.76 15.09 -13.36
CA LEU A 28 -32.44 14.80 -12.79
C LEU A 28 -32.65 13.93 -11.56
N PHE A 29 -32.73 12.61 -11.79
CA PHE A 29 -32.53 11.61 -10.76
C PHE A 29 -31.08 11.78 -10.28
N GLY A 30 -30.90 12.41 -9.12
CA GLY A 30 -29.61 12.54 -8.48
C GLY A 30 -29.08 11.16 -8.14
N LEU A 31 -28.16 10.66 -8.97
CA LEU A 31 -27.32 9.51 -8.64
C LEU A 31 -26.47 9.94 -7.45
N PHE A 32 -26.96 9.65 -6.24
CA PHE A 32 -26.22 9.80 -5.00
C PHE A 32 -25.09 8.77 -5.05
N CYS A 33 -23.97 9.14 -5.66
CA CYS A 33 -22.73 8.40 -5.53
C CYS A 33 -22.37 8.44 -4.04
N VAL A 34 -22.75 7.40 -3.31
CA VAL A 34 -22.25 7.12 -1.98
C VAL A 34 -20.76 6.83 -2.16
N THR A 35 -19.96 7.89 -2.18
CA THR A 35 -18.52 7.75 -2.05
C THR A 35 -18.27 7.20 -0.66
N PHE A 36 -18.10 5.88 -0.56
CA PHE A 36 -17.53 5.28 0.63
C PHE A 36 -16.13 5.87 0.77
N SER A 37 -16.00 6.89 1.62
CA SER A 37 -14.71 7.31 2.14
C SER A 37 -14.20 6.14 2.96
N VAL A 38 -13.45 5.24 2.32
CA VAL A 38 -12.64 4.28 3.05
C VAL A 38 -11.64 5.14 3.80
N ALA A 39 -11.81 5.26 5.13
CA ALA A 39 -10.85 5.96 5.95
C ALA A 39 -9.48 5.33 5.66
N GLN A 40 -8.56 6.11 5.10
CA GLN A 40 -7.18 5.66 4.96
C GLN A 40 -6.68 5.42 6.38
N ASN A 41 -6.43 4.15 6.73
CA ASN A 41 -5.70 3.84 7.95
C ASN A 41 -4.31 4.47 7.78
N ASN A 42 -4.12 5.63 8.40
CA ASN A 42 -2.82 6.26 8.39
C ASN A 42 -1.95 5.51 9.38
N VAL A 43 -1.01 4.72 8.87
CA VAL A 43 0.01 4.09 9.68
C VAL A 43 0.76 5.17 10.46
N GLN A 44 0.84 5.04 11.77
CA GLN A 44 1.68 5.93 12.57
C GLN A 44 3.12 5.48 12.43
N ILE A 45 4.01 6.41 12.08
CA ILE A 45 5.42 6.12 11.86
C ILE A 45 6.23 7.05 12.77
N ASP A 46 7.06 6.47 13.62
CA ASP A 46 8.03 7.23 14.39
C ASP A 46 8.98 8.00 13.45
N GLY A 47 9.12 9.31 13.70
CA GLY A 47 9.91 10.19 12.83
C GLY A 47 11.37 9.78 12.69
N ARG A 48 11.95 9.08 13.67
CA ARG A 48 13.32 8.58 13.66
C ARG A 48 13.48 7.36 12.75
N LEU A 49 12.43 6.58 12.56
CA LEU A 49 12.43 5.43 11.66
C LEU A 49 12.13 5.81 10.22
N LYS A 50 11.53 6.98 10.00
CA LYS A 50 11.12 7.43 8.67
C LYS A 50 12.27 7.46 7.64
N PRO A 51 13.47 8.00 7.93
CA PRO A 51 14.57 7.98 6.96
C PRO A 51 14.98 6.57 6.55
N HIS A 52 14.99 5.61 7.48
CA HIS A 52 15.31 4.22 7.20
C HIS A 52 14.21 3.55 6.36
N LEU A 53 12.94 3.83 6.66
CA LEU A 53 11.81 3.30 5.92
C LEU A 53 11.75 3.86 4.49
N ASP A 54 11.93 5.17 4.31
CA ASP A 54 12.00 5.81 3.00
C ASP A 54 13.12 5.18 2.16
N LYS A 55 14.30 4.98 2.77
CA LYS A 55 15.44 4.32 2.11
C LYS A 55 15.13 2.88 1.74
N PHE A 56 14.48 2.13 2.63
CA PHE A 56 14.03 0.77 2.35
C PHE A 56 13.08 0.72 1.14
N PHE A 57 12.16 1.68 1.03
CA PHE A 57 11.26 1.78 -0.11
C PHE A 57 11.94 2.18 -1.41
N GLU A 58 13.05 2.94 -1.38
CA GLU A 58 13.89 3.12 -2.56
C GLU A 58 14.42 1.78 -3.09
N TYR A 59 14.85 0.88 -2.20
CA TYR A 59 15.25 -0.46 -2.60
C TYR A 59 14.06 -1.29 -3.10
N CYS A 60 12.89 -1.21 -2.47
CA CYS A 60 11.68 -1.85 -3.00
C CYS A 60 11.41 -1.40 -4.44
N LYS A 61 11.46 -0.09 -4.73
CA LYS A 61 11.31 0.45 -6.09
C LYS A 61 12.39 -0.10 -7.03
N LYS A 62 13.66 -0.07 -6.62
CA LYS A 62 14.81 -0.57 -7.40
C LYS A 62 14.64 -2.03 -7.80
N TYR A 63 14.11 -2.87 -6.91
CA TYR A 63 13.90 -4.29 -7.16
C TYR A 63 12.49 -4.63 -7.65
N ASN A 64 11.69 -3.60 -7.97
CA ASN A 64 10.29 -3.71 -8.38
C ASN A 64 9.51 -4.59 -7.40
N ILE A 65 9.41 -4.15 -6.14
CA ILE A 65 8.67 -4.80 -5.07
C ILE A 65 7.59 -3.83 -4.60
N GLU A 66 6.33 -4.27 -4.65
CA GLU A 66 5.20 -3.49 -4.15
C GLU A 66 5.15 -3.56 -2.62
N TYR A 67 4.91 -2.42 -1.98
CA TYR A 67 4.94 -2.29 -0.52
C TYR A 67 3.79 -1.47 0.06
N TYR A 68 3.08 -0.67 -0.75
CA TYR A 68 2.04 0.25 -0.26
C TYR A 68 0.88 -0.49 0.42
N ASP A 69 0.37 -1.56 -0.18
CA ASP A 69 -0.73 -2.33 0.42
C ASP A 69 -0.34 -2.87 1.79
N LYS A 70 0.87 -3.44 1.92
CA LYS A 70 1.42 -3.89 3.20
C LYS A 70 1.59 -2.73 4.19
N LEU A 71 2.06 -1.56 3.74
CA LEU A 71 2.23 -0.41 4.62
C LEU A 71 0.90 0.02 5.26
N PHE A 72 -0.19 0.03 4.49
CA PHE A 72 -1.52 0.41 4.98
C PHE A 72 -2.23 -0.68 5.80
N GLU A 73 -1.68 -1.89 5.86
CA GLU A 73 -2.13 -2.93 6.77
C GLU A 73 -1.59 -2.76 8.19
N LEU A 74 -0.52 -1.98 8.36
CA LEU A 74 0.07 -1.67 9.66
C LEU A 74 -0.72 -0.56 10.36
N LYS A 75 -0.79 -0.66 11.68
CA LYS A 75 -1.20 0.43 12.57
C LYS A 75 -0.01 1.31 12.93
N ASN A 76 1.11 0.71 13.33
CA ASN A 76 2.27 1.44 13.81
C ASN A 76 3.62 0.88 13.30
N ILE A 77 4.57 1.78 13.08
CA ILE A 77 6.01 1.52 12.95
C ILE A 77 6.69 2.41 13.98
N ASP A 78 7.09 1.84 15.12
CA ASP A 78 7.38 2.65 16.31
C ASP A 78 8.60 2.16 17.11
N ILE A 79 9.14 3.06 17.95
CA ILE A 79 10.18 2.77 18.92
C ILE A 79 9.55 2.67 20.31
N VAL A 80 9.73 1.53 20.98
CA VAL A 80 9.06 1.20 22.24
C VAL A 80 10.04 0.85 23.34
N ASP A 81 9.63 1.05 24.59
CA ASP A 81 10.35 0.69 25.80
C ASP A 81 9.90 -0.64 26.43
N THR A 82 8.95 -1.32 25.78
CA THR A 82 8.30 -2.54 26.30
C THR A 82 8.96 -3.84 25.87
N LEU A 83 9.92 -3.80 24.94
CA LEU A 83 10.65 -4.99 24.51
C LEU A 83 11.71 -5.40 25.56
N THR A 84 11.79 -6.70 25.84
CA THR A 84 12.68 -7.25 26.87
C THR A 84 14.14 -6.95 26.58
N VAL A 85 14.81 -6.38 27.58
CA VAL A 85 16.26 -6.15 27.60
C VAL A 85 16.85 -6.94 28.76
N SER A 86 17.87 -7.76 28.50
CA SER A 86 18.57 -8.47 29.56
C SER A 86 20.05 -8.72 29.22
N PRO A 87 20.92 -8.92 30.23
CA PRO A 87 22.31 -9.31 30.00
C PRO A 87 22.46 -10.64 29.27
N LYS A 88 21.44 -11.50 29.28
CA LYS A 88 21.45 -12.82 28.63
C LYS A 88 20.93 -12.79 27.19
N GLY A 89 20.47 -11.63 26.72
CA GLY A 89 19.85 -11.46 25.42
C GLY A 89 18.72 -10.43 25.48
N SER A 90 18.60 -9.64 24.42
CA SER A 90 17.59 -8.58 24.30
C SER A 90 16.87 -8.70 22.97
N THR A 91 15.56 -8.41 22.96
CA THR A 91 14.77 -8.30 21.74
C THR A 91 14.88 -6.86 21.23
N LEU A 92 15.60 -6.66 20.13
CA LEU A 92 15.84 -5.32 19.57
C LEU A 92 14.76 -4.87 18.57
N GLY A 93 14.03 -5.81 17.98
CA GLY A 93 12.93 -5.55 17.07
C GLY A 93 11.94 -6.71 17.09
N MET A 94 10.69 -6.44 16.72
CA MET A 94 9.65 -7.45 16.62
C MET A 94 8.48 -6.99 15.74
N LEU A 95 7.91 -7.94 14.99
CA LEU A 95 6.57 -7.82 14.42
C LEU A 95 5.53 -8.25 15.46
N THR A 96 4.61 -7.35 15.83
CA THR A 96 3.49 -7.70 16.72
C THR A 96 2.22 -7.97 15.94
N ARG A 97 1.36 -8.80 16.51
CA ARG A 97 0.19 -9.33 15.83
C ARG A 97 -1.07 -9.10 16.64
N ASP A 98 -2.16 -8.92 15.91
CA ASP A 98 -3.50 -8.81 16.50
C ASP A 98 -4.03 -10.18 16.96
N LYS A 99 -5.24 -10.18 17.51
CA LYS A 99 -5.95 -11.39 17.94
C LYS A 99 -6.23 -12.40 16.80
N ASN A 100 -6.15 -11.97 15.55
CA ASN A 100 -6.33 -12.81 14.37
C ASN A 100 -4.99 -13.26 13.77
N ASN A 101 -3.89 -13.06 14.50
CA ASN A 101 -2.53 -13.38 14.08
C ASN A 101 -2.04 -12.57 12.86
N LYS A 102 -2.71 -11.46 12.51
CA LYS A 102 -2.27 -10.53 11.47
C LYS A 102 -1.22 -9.59 12.04
N VAL A 103 -0.11 -9.37 11.32
CA VAL A 103 0.87 -8.35 11.72
C VAL A 103 0.19 -6.98 11.69
N GLU A 104 0.28 -6.25 12.78
CA GLU A 104 -0.27 -4.89 12.88
C GLU A 104 0.76 -3.85 13.29
N ASN A 105 1.88 -4.22 13.90
CA ASN A 105 2.94 -3.25 14.19
C ASN A 105 4.34 -3.81 13.91
N ILE A 106 5.22 -2.90 13.50
CA ILE A 106 6.68 -3.09 13.53
C ILE A 106 7.18 -2.28 14.72
N VAL A 107 7.77 -2.95 15.72
CA VAL A 107 8.31 -2.25 16.89
C VAL A 107 9.81 -2.48 17.02
N ILE A 108 10.52 -1.43 17.39
CA ILE A 108 11.97 -1.44 17.62
C ILE A 108 12.22 -1.01 19.06
N ASN A 109 13.16 -1.69 19.72
CA ASN A 109 13.50 -1.40 21.10
C ASN A 109 14.25 -0.06 21.16
N TRP A 110 13.88 0.80 22.11
CA TRP A 110 14.55 2.08 22.35
C TRP A 110 16.07 1.94 22.52
N VAL A 111 16.57 0.81 23.02
CA VAL A 111 18.01 0.55 23.17
C VAL A 111 18.74 0.61 21.82
N ALA A 112 18.06 0.35 20.70
CA ALA A 112 18.64 0.50 19.37
C ALA A 112 18.98 1.97 19.02
N LEU A 113 18.43 2.96 19.75
CA LEU A 113 18.76 4.38 19.58
C LEU A 113 20.15 4.77 20.13
N LEU A 114 20.81 3.89 20.87
CA LEU A 114 22.15 4.17 21.40
C LEU A 114 23.18 4.37 20.29
N ASP A 115 22.93 3.82 19.10
CA ASP A 115 23.77 3.96 17.92
C ASP A 115 22.89 3.95 16.66
N GLU A 116 22.99 4.98 15.82
CA GLU A 116 22.18 5.13 14.60
C GLU A 116 22.44 3.98 13.60
N GLU A 117 23.62 3.39 13.60
CA GLU A 117 23.97 2.27 12.75
C GLU A 117 23.28 0.98 13.23
N ILE A 118 23.17 0.79 14.54
CA ILE A 118 22.37 -0.31 15.12
C ILE A 118 20.89 -0.11 14.78
N LEU A 119 20.36 1.12 14.96
CA LEU A 119 18.98 1.45 14.60
C LEU A 119 18.69 1.10 13.14
N LYS A 120 19.59 1.52 12.23
CA LYS A 120 19.48 1.25 10.79
C LYS A 120 19.40 -0.24 10.50
N VAL A 121 20.31 -1.04 11.08
CA VAL A 121 20.35 -2.50 10.86
C VAL A 121 19.09 -3.17 11.38
N VAL A 122 18.68 -2.87 12.62
CA VAL A 122 17.49 -3.46 13.25
C VAL A 122 16.22 -3.06 12.49
N ALA A 123 16.11 -1.80 12.06
CA ALA A 123 14.98 -1.35 11.24
C ALA A 123 14.90 -2.11 9.92
N PHE A 124 16.00 -2.22 9.17
CA PHE A 124 16.03 -2.98 7.93
C PHE A 124 15.71 -4.46 8.12
N HIS A 125 16.15 -5.06 9.23
CA HIS A 125 15.82 -6.44 9.61
C HIS A 125 14.29 -6.63 9.75
N GLU A 126 13.63 -5.80 10.55
CA GLU A 126 12.19 -5.93 10.77
C GLU A 126 11.38 -5.57 9.51
N PHE A 127 11.81 -4.57 8.76
CA PHE A 127 11.22 -4.24 7.46
C PHE A 127 11.31 -5.42 6.49
N ALA A 128 12.43 -6.15 6.47
CA ALA A 128 12.58 -7.33 5.64
C ALA A 128 11.66 -8.49 6.07
N HIS A 129 11.47 -8.72 7.36
CA HIS A 129 10.49 -9.68 7.83
C HIS A 129 9.09 -9.40 7.28
N TYR A 130 8.69 -8.14 7.29
CA TYR A 130 7.34 -7.76 6.89
C TYR A 130 7.19 -7.59 5.37
N PHE A 131 7.93 -6.66 4.78
CA PHE A 131 7.77 -6.28 3.38
C PHE A 131 8.33 -7.33 2.43
N LEU A 132 9.45 -7.97 2.77
CA LEU A 132 10.12 -8.97 1.93
C LEU A 132 9.71 -10.42 2.26
N GLU A 133 8.89 -10.61 3.29
CA GLU A 133 8.30 -11.89 3.74
C GLU A 133 9.30 -12.92 4.23
N TYR A 134 10.41 -12.47 4.81
CA TYR A 134 11.27 -13.38 5.55
C TYR A 134 10.52 -13.94 6.76
N LYS A 135 10.31 -15.26 6.79
CA LYS A 135 9.60 -15.94 7.90
C LYS A 135 10.53 -16.39 9.03
N LYS A 136 11.83 -16.45 8.77
CA LYS A 136 12.83 -17.04 9.64
C LYS A 136 14.01 -16.08 9.74
N HIS A 137 14.54 -15.90 10.95
CA HIS A 137 15.83 -15.23 11.21
C HIS A 137 17.02 -16.16 10.87
N ILE A 138 16.80 -17.24 10.12
CA ILE A 138 17.78 -18.33 10.02
C ILE A 138 18.76 -18.03 8.89
N CYS A 139 19.86 -17.42 9.27
CA CYS A 139 21.15 -17.72 8.69
C CYS A 139 22.14 -17.94 9.85
N ASP A 140 22.89 -19.04 9.79
CA ASP A 140 23.89 -19.37 10.81
C ASP A 140 24.92 -18.23 10.83
N ASP A 141 25.02 -17.53 11.98
CA ASP A 141 25.94 -16.41 12.33
C ASP A 141 26.89 -15.93 11.20
N CYS A 142 26.33 -15.33 10.16
CA CYS A 142 27.06 -15.02 8.92
C CYS A 142 27.20 -13.53 8.65
N GLY A 143 27.04 -12.68 9.68
CA GLY A 143 27.17 -11.24 9.53
C GLY A 143 26.14 -10.63 8.57
N LYS A 144 24.97 -11.27 8.41
CA LYS A 144 23.88 -10.78 7.57
C LYS A 144 22.82 -10.07 8.39
N ILE A 145 22.12 -9.14 7.74
CA ILE A 145 21.00 -8.40 8.35
C ILE A 145 19.97 -9.37 8.95
N MET A 146 19.77 -10.59 8.40
CA MET A 146 18.75 -11.55 8.83
C MET A 146 19.22 -12.65 9.81
N ALA A 147 20.38 -12.54 10.46
CA ALA A 147 20.94 -13.61 11.32
C ALA A 147 20.36 -13.62 12.76
N VAL A 148 20.26 -14.82 13.37
CA VAL A 148 19.79 -15.02 14.77
C VAL A 148 20.77 -14.46 15.79
N VAL A 149 22.06 -14.57 15.48
CA VAL A 149 23.18 -13.99 16.24
C VAL A 149 23.91 -13.15 15.21
N ASN A 150 23.93 -11.84 15.41
CA ASN A 150 24.85 -11.02 14.66
C ASN A 150 26.06 -10.76 15.55
N SER A 151 27.14 -11.47 15.28
CA SER A 151 28.38 -11.33 16.04
C SER A 151 29.00 -9.93 15.96
N SER A 152 28.63 -9.08 14.98
CA SER A 152 29.08 -7.68 14.90
C SER A 152 28.23 -6.81 13.95
N TYR A 153 27.37 -5.94 14.51
CA TYR A 153 26.65 -4.92 13.73
C TYR A 153 27.58 -4.10 12.83
N PHE A 154 28.81 -3.85 13.29
CA PHE A 154 29.82 -3.10 12.54
C PHE A 154 30.23 -3.80 11.23
N ASP A 155 30.22 -5.13 11.19
CA ASP A 155 30.56 -5.87 9.97
C ASP A 155 29.44 -5.75 8.93
N ILE A 156 28.17 -5.78 9.35
CA ILE A 156 27.05 -5.46 8.46
C ILE A 156 27.23 -4.05 7.90
N VAL A 157 27.50 -3.08 8.77
CA VAL A 157 27.56 -1.66 8.42
C VAL A 157 28.68 -1.40 7.42
N LYS A 158 29.85 -2.02 7.63
CA LYS A 158 30.99 -1.91 6.73
C LYS A 158 30.70 -2.41 5.31
N ASP A 159 29.82 -3.40 5.17
CA ASP A 159 29.44 -4.02 3.89
C ASP A 159 27.98 -3.72 3.50
N TRP A 160 27.42 -2.61 3.99
CA TRP A 160 26.00 -2.31 3.96
C TRP A 160 25.33 -2.52 2.60
N ASP A 161 25.91 -1.97 1.54
CA ASP A 161 25.31 -2.05 0.20
C ASP A 161 25.19 -3.48 -0.33
N ASN A 162 26.18 -4.34 -0.05
CA ASN A 162 26.14 -5.75 -0.44
C ASN A 162 25.17 -6.53 0.44
N GLN A 163 25.11 -6.21 1.74
CA GLN A 163 24.14 -6.79 2.67
C GLN A 163 22.71 -6.51 2.21
N VAL A 164 22.39 -5.25 1.91
CA VAL A 164 21.07 -4.86 1.39
C VAL A 164 20.79 -5.47 0.02
N LYS A 165 21.75 -5.47 -0.89
CA LYS A 165 21.58 -6.13 -2.20
C LYS A 165 21.22 -7.60 -2.03
N THR A 166 21.93 -8.31 -1.15
CA THR A 166 21.67 -9.72 -0.85
C THR A 166 20.30 -9.91 -0.22
N LEU A 167 19.95 -9.09 0.78
CA LEU A 167 18.65 -9.07 1.45
C LEU A 167 17.48 -9.01 0.46
N PHE A 168 17.57 -8.14 -0.55
CA PHE A 168 16.50 -8.00 -1.53
C PHE A 168 16.49 -9.13 -2.57
N LEU A 169 17.66 -9.49 -3.13
CA LEU A 169 17.76 -10.54 -4.15
C LEU A 169 17.41 -11.93 -3.61
N ASP A 170 17.68 -12.18 -2.32
CA ASP A 170 17.36 -13.44 -1.68
C ASP A 170 15.95 -13.52 -1.10
N SER A 171 15.21 -12.41 -1.12
CA SER A 171 13.90 -12.35 -0.48
C SER A 171 12.90 -13.34 -1.08
N PRO A 172 12.05 -13.97 -0.25
CA PRO A 172 10.95 -14.81 -0.73
C PRO A 172 10.07 -14.10 -1.75
N LEU A 173 9.77 -12.82 -1.50
CA LEU A 173 8.94 -12.02 -2.40
C LEU A 173 9.58 -11.82 -3.78
N TYR A 174 10.88 -11.48 -3.84
CA TYR A 174 11.60 -11.32 -5.09
C TYR A 174 11.74 -12.64 -5.86
N LYS A 175 12.07 -13.74 -5.15
CA LYS A 175 12.19 -15.08 -5.75
C LYS A 175 10.89 -15.55 -6.37
N ARG A 176 9.74 -15.42 -5.68
CA ARG A 176 8.43 -15.79 -6.24
C ARG A 176 8.10 -15.04 -7.52
N ARG A 177 8.39 -13.73 -7.57
CA ARG A 177 8.13 -12.92 -8.77
C ARG A 177 8.93 -13.38 -9.98
N LYS A 178 10.21 -13.71 -9.80
CA LYS A 178 11.04 -14.26 -10.90
C LYS A 178 10.48 -15.59 -11.41
N THR A 179 10.03 -16.46 -10.52
CA THR A 179 9.40 -17.72 -10.91
C THR A 179 8.13 -17.49 -11.73
N VAL A 180 7.24 -16.58 -11.29
CA VAL A 180 5.98 -16.27 -12.01
C VAL A 180 6.24 -15.61 -13.38
N ALA A 181 7.21 -14.70 -13.46
CA ALA A 181 7.60 -14.08 -14.73
C ALA A 181 8.13 -15.14 -15.72
N TYR A 182 8.94 -16.09 -15.25
CA TYR A 182 9.43 -17.19 -16.06
C TYR A 182 8.30 -18.12 -16.53
N THR A 183 7.38 -18.53 -15.65
CA THR A 183 6.26 -19.39 -16.04
C THR A 183 5.34 -18.72 -17.06
N ASN A 184 5.06 -17.41 -16.92
CA ASN A 184 4.23 -16.66 -17.87
C ASN A 184 4.91 -16.53 -19.25
N SER A 185 6.24 -16.42 -19.30
CA SER A 185 6.97 -16.39 -20.57
C SER A 185 6.93 -17.73 -21.32
N TYR A 186 6.81 -18.85 -20.61
CA TYR A 186 6.76 -20.19 -21.20
C TYR A 186 5.34 -20.68 -21.53
N SER A 187 4.32 -20.13 -20.86
CA SER A 187 2.91 -20.51 -21.05
C SER A 187 2.14 -19.62 -22.03
N ARG A 188 2.82 -18.70 -22.72
CA ARG A 188 2.27 -17.99 -23.87
C ARG A 188 2.48 -18.87 -25.11
N PRO A 189 1.44 -19.51 -25.67
CA PRO A 189 1.60 -20.19 -26.94
C PRO A 189 1.84 -19.10 -28.00
N ASP A 190 2.96 -19.19 -28.69
CA ASP A 190 3.22 -18.45 -29.92
C ASP A 190 2.25 -18.96 -31.01
N HIS A 191 0.97 -18.63 -30.86
CA HIS A 191 0.03 -18.67 -31.96
C HIS A 191 -0.07 -17.28 -32.53
N LEU A 192 0.65 -17.06 -33.64
CA LEU A 192 0.14 -16.56 -34.92
C LEU A 192 1.31 -15.95 -35.71
N ALA A 193 1.95 -16.79 -36.51
CA ALA A 193 2.50 -16.38 -37.79
C ALA A 193 2.01 -17.40 -38.81
N ASN A 194 0.87 -17.08 -39.44
CA ASN A 194 0.53 -17.55 -40.78
C ASN A 194 0.86 -16.41 -41.74
#